data_AF-A0A947QF18-F1
#
_entry.id   AF-A0A947QF18-F1
#
_cell.length_a   1.000
_cell.length_b   1.000
_cell.length_c   1.000
_cell.angle_alpha   90.00
_cell.angle_beta   90.00
_cell.angle_gamma   90.00
#
_symmetry.space_group_name_H-M   'P 1'
#
loop_
_entity.id
_entity.type
_entity.pdbx_description
1 polymer ?
#
loop_
_entity_poly.entity_id
_entity_poly.type
_entity_poly.pdbx_seq_one_letter_code
_entity_poly.pdbx_strand_id
1 'polypeptide(L)'
;MRHVRIALAIALLVAPLGAAAFAQAEAPMTERELSKFIADWPSVVKWFEDKGQSLDSAPSGGVAAALFMGSDFSAFLRGRGWTAERFGYVAGTSFFLLSYVAFERQNPEMIKQFDDAIAEARAAAMPAAEKAEMIKSLEEAKMSMLAMPAGENLNLNEGELRLVRAKYDALMRIAGASGD
;
A
#
# COMPACT_ATOMS: atom_id res chain seq x y z
N MET A 1 -25.58 45.80 20.52
CA MET A 1 -26.00 45.41 21.89
C MET A 1 -26.55 43.99 21.81
N ARG A 2 -25.89 43.02 22.46
CA ARG A 2 -26.42 42.28 23.63
C ARG A 2 -27.83 41.71 23.39
N HIS A 3 -28.18 40.45 23.58
CA HIS A 3 -27.51 39.23 24.03
C HIS A 3 -28.63 38.17 24.12
N VAL A 4 -28.36 36.93 23.67
CA VAL A 4 -28.66 35.67 24.42
C VAL A 4 -30.16 35.28 24.47
N ARG A 5 -30.59 34.07 24.04
CA ARG A 5 -30.57 32.80 24.81
C ARG A 5 -30.97 31.64 23.90
N ILE A 6 -30.07 30.68 23.63
CA ILE A 6 -29.73 29.46 24.40
C ILE A 6 -30.72 28.29 24.18
N ALA A 7 -30.24 27.30 23.42
CA ALA A 7 -30.35 25.86 23.67
C ALA A 7 -29.14 25.24 22.92
N LEU A 8 -27.98 24.98 23.53
CA LEU A 8 -27.63 24.02 24.58
C LEU A 8 -27.94 22.58 24.17
N ALA A 9 -26.97 21.91 23.54
CA ALA A 9 -26.62 20.53 23.89
C ALA A 9 -25.35 20.04 23.17
N ILE A 10 -24.28 19.90 23.98
CA ILE A 10 -23.35 18.76 24.00
C ILE A 10 -22.28 18.79 22.89
N ALA A 11 -21.14 19.43 23.13
CA ALA A 11 -20.00 18.88 23.89
C ALA A 11 -19.25 17.77 23.11
N LEU A 12 -18.04 18.16 22.70
CA LEU A 12 -16.84 17.34 22.60
C LEU A 12 -17.05 15.83 22.52
N LEU A 13 -16.77 15.27 21.34
CA LEU A 13 -15.99 14.04 21.28
C LEU A 13 -15.10 14.09 20.04
N VAL A 14 -13.82 14.35 20.32
CA VAL A 14 -12.67 13.75 19.63
C VAL A 14 -12.64 13.99 18.13
N ALA A 15 -11.98 15.07 17.72
CA ALA A 15 -11.28 15.04 16.45
C ALA A 15 -10.11 14.05 16.61
N PRO A 16 -10.07 12.90 15.91
CA PRO A 16 -8.82 12.16 15.81
C PRO A 16 -7.92 12.97 14.87
N LEU A 17 -7.09 13.82 15.48
CA LEU A 17 -5.83 14.23 14.89
C LEU A 17 -4.96 12.96 14.82
N GLY A 18 -4.77 12.44 13.61
CA GLY A 18 -3.83 11.36 13.33
C GLY A 18 -4.49 10.08 12.84
N ALA A 19 -3.91 9.53 11.77
CA ALA A 19 -4.23 8.24 11.13
C ALA A 19 -5.46 8.21 10.21
N ALA A 20 -5.42 8.92 9.07
CA ALA A 20 -6.26 8.58 7.90
C ALA A 20 -5.76 9.15 6.55
N ALA A 21 -4.45 9.40 6.38
CA ALA A 21 -3.90 9.80 5.07
C ALA A 21 -3.58 8.60 4.14
N PHE A 22 -4.15 7.44 4.46
CA PHE A 22 -4.25 6.26 3.58
C PHE A 22 -5.71 5.81 3.54
N ALA A 23 -6.64 6.77 3.41
CA ALA A 23 -7.99 6.43 2.99
C ALA A 23 -7.87 5.55 1.74
N GLN A 24 -8.34 4.30 1.83
CA GLN A 24 -8.38 3.38 0.70
C GLN A 24 -8.94 4.15 -0.49
N ALA A 25 -8.19 4.23 -1.59
CA ALA A 25 -8.73 4.85 -2.79
C ALA A 25 -10.05 4.16 -3.14
N GLU A 26 -11.04 4.94 -3.59
CA GLU A 26 -12.43 4.53 -3.81
C GLU A 26 -12.58 3.31 -4.75
N ALA A 27 -11.54 2.98 -5.54
CA ALA A 27 -11.45 1.79 -6.38
C ALA A 27 -10.05 1.13 -6.33
N PRO A 28 -9.96 -0.22 -6.45
CA PRO A 28 -8.69 -0.91 -6.64
C PRO A 28 -7.91 -0.41 -7.87
N MET A 29 -6.59 -0.58 -7.83
CA MET A 29 -5.68 -0.33 -8.94
C MET A 29 -5.98 -1.27 -10.11
N THR A 30 -6.04 -0.72 -11.31
CA THR A 30 -6.24 -1.47 -12.55
C THR A 30 -4.92 -1.78 -13.25
N GLU A 31 -4.92 -2.74 -14.19
CA GLU A 31 -3.75 -3.03 -15.02
C GLU A 31 -3.27 -1.81 -15.82
N ARG A 32 -4.23 -1.00 -16.31
CA ARG A 32 -3.94 0.22 -17.06
C ARG A 32 -3.18 1.21 -16.20
N GLU A 33 -3.60 1.40 -14.96
CA GLU A 33 -2.95 2.32 -14.03
C GLU A 33 -1.57 1.84 -13.62
N LEU A 34 -1.42 0.55 -13.32
CA LEU A 34 -0.11 -0.03 -13.01
C LEU A 34 0.86 0.11 -14.18
N SER A 35 0.40 -0.18 -15.40
CA SER A 35 1.22 -0.06 -16.61
C SER A 35 1.60 1.40 -16.89
N LYS A 36 0.67 2.33 -16.70
CA LYS A 36 0.92 3.77 -16.83
C LYS A 36 1.90 4.26 -15.76
N PHE A 37 1.75 3.81 -14.52
CA PHE A 37 2.66 4.13 -13.43
C PHE A 37 4.10 3.71 -13.74
N ILE A 38 4.29 2.46 -14.19
CA ILE A 38 5.61 1.96 -14.60
C ILE A 38 6.21 2.81 -15.73
N ALA A 39 5.39 3.20 -16.73
CA ALA A 39 5.84 4.02 -17.85
C ALA A 39 6.18 5.47 -17.44
N ASP A 40 5.45 6.04 -16.48
CA ASP A 40 5.65 7.41 -16.02
C ASP A 40 6.74 7.52 -14.94
N TRP A 41 7.11 6.43 -14.27
CA TRP A 41 8.09 6.44 -13.18
C TRP A 41 9.44 7.09 -13.54
N PRO A 42 10.07 6.84 -14.71
CA PRO A 42 11.32 7.51 -15.07
C PRO A 42 11.19 9.04 -15.14
N SER A 43 10.03 9.55 -15.56
CA SER A 43 9.76 10.99 -15.53
C SER A 43 9.64 11.52 -14.10
N VAL A 44 9.05 10.74 -13.20
CA VAL A 44 8.90 11.10 -11.78
C VAL A 44 10.28 11.17 -11.12
N VAL A 45 11.12 10.15 -11.33
CA VAL A 45 12.51 10.13 -10.85
C VAL A 45 13.27 11.36 -11.34
N LYS A 46 13.24 11.61 -12.66
CA LYS A 46 13.89 12.78 -13.25
C LYS A 46 13.40 14.10 -12.66
N TRP A 47 12.10 14.22 -12.37
CA TRP A 47 11.56 15.44 -11.77
C TRP A 47 12.11 15.68 -10.35
N PHE A 48 12.27 14.62 -9.55
CA PHE A 48 12.92 14.72 -8.25
C PHE A 48 14.39 15.12 -8.38
N GLU A 49 15.13 14.48 -9.30
CA GLU A 49 16.53 14.82 -9.58
C GLU A 49 16.70 16.28 -10.00
N ASP A 50 15.84 16.77 -10.91
CA ASP A 50 15.85 18.16 -11.38
C ASP A 50 15.53 19.16 -10.23
N LYS A 51 14.88 18.69 -9.16
CA LYS A 51 14.60 19.45 -7.92
C LYS A 51 15.68 19.28 -6.85
N GLY A 52 16.77 18.56 -7.14
CA GLY A 52 17.85 18.26 -6.20
C GLY A 52 17.45 17.26 -5.10
N GLN A 53 16.40 16.49 -5.32
CA GLN A 53 15.93 15.44 -4.43
C GLN A 53 16.33 14.08 -4.99
N SER A 54 16.80 13.16 -4.15
CA SER A 54 17.01 11.76 -4.53
C SER A 54 15.98 10.88 -3.82
N LEU A 55 15.38 9.96 -4.59
CA LEU A 55 14.48 8.94 -4.06
C LEU A 55 15.25 7.83 -3.34
N ASP A 56 16.54 7.63 -3.66
CA ASP A 56 17.41 6.63 -3.01
C ASP A 56 17.76 7.01 -1.55
N SER A 57 17.65 8.31 -1.24
CA SER A 57 17.93 8.87 0.09
C SER A 57 16.69 8.99 0.98
N ALA A 58 15.51 8.55 0.50
CA ALA A 58 14.26 8.71 1.24
C ALA A 58 14.21 7.77 2.45
N PRO A 59 14.12 8.29 3.70
CA PRO A 59 13.94 7.46 4.88
C PRO A 59 12.66 6.64 4.78
N SER A 60 12.71 5.40 5.28
CA SER A 60 11.59 4.47 5.38
C SER A 60 10.34 5.11 6.00
N GLY A 61 9.17 4.79 5.44
CA GLY A 61 7.85 4.88 6.09
C GLY A 61 7.51 6.24 6.73
N GLY A 62 7.06 7.20 5.92
CA GLY A 62 6.53 8.50 6.37
C GLY A 62 7.13 9.68 5.61
N VAL A 63 8.46 9.67 5.39
CA VAL A 63 9.16 10.73 4.64
C VAL A 63 8.94 10.59 3.12
N ALA A 64 8.81 9.35 2.63
CA ALA A 64 8.40 9.09 1.25
C ALA A 64 7.02 9.70 0.91
N ALA A 65 6.07 9.67 1.85
CA ALA A 65 4.76 10.30 1.65
C ALA A 65 4.86 11.83 1.53
N ALA A 66 5.73 12.46 2.31
CA ALA A 66 5.96 13.90 2.25
C ALA A 66 6.56 14.37 0.90
N LEU A 67 7.35 13.53 0.22
CA LEU A 67 7.87 13.81 -1.13
C LEU A 67 6.75 13.96 -2.17
N PHE A 68 5.60 13.30 -1.97
CA PHE A 68 4.49 13.28 -2.91
C PHE A 68 3.39 14.34 -2.61
N MET A 69 3.56 15.18 -1.58
CA MET A 69 2.51 16.09 -1.10
C MET A 69 2.68 17.57 -1.52
N GLY A 70 3.72 17.92 -2.29
CA GLY A 70 3.96 19.29 -2.74
C GLY A 70 3.02 19.76 -3.87
N SER A 71 2.73 21.06 -3.91
CA SER A 71 1.92 21.69 -4.99
C SER A 71 2.59 21.57 -6.36
N ASP A 72 3.92 21.70 -6.41
CA ASP A 72 4.70 21.56 -7.66
C ASP A 72 4.62 20.14 -8.20
N PHE A 73 4.70 19.14 -7.32
CA PHE A 73 4.59 17.73 -7.69
C PHE A 73 3.18 17.41 -8.19
N SER A 74 2.15 17.95 -7.53
CA SER A 74 0.76 17.83 -7.97
C SER A 74 0.53 18.43 -9.36
N ALA A 75 1.16 19.58 -9.66
CA ALA A 75 1.09 20.20 -10.98
C ALA A 75 1.80 19.36 -12.05
N PHE A 76 2.98 18.84 -11.74
CA PHE A 76 3.73 17.92 -12.59
C PHE A 76 2.93 16.64 -12.93
N LEU A 77 2.27 16.05 -11.93
CA LEU A 77 1.41 14.88 -12.10
C LEU A 77 0.18 15.17 -12.94
N ARG A 78 -0.45 16.35 -12.76
CA ARG A 78 -1.60 16.76 -13.56
C ARG A 78 -1.27 16.82 -15.04
N GLY A 79 -0.07 17.30 -15.39
CA GLY A 79 0.43 17.28 -16.78
C GLY A 79 0.56 15.87 -17.38
N ARG A 80 0.52 14.82 -16.56
CA ARG A 80 0.55 13.40 -16.96
C ARG A 80 -0.78 12.69 -16.79
N GLY A 81 -1.85 13.42 -16.46
CA GLY A 81 -3.18 12.84 -16.25
C GLY A 81 -3.33 12.09 -14.92
N TRP A 82 -2.50 12.41 -13.92
CA TRP A 82 -2.64 11.88 -12.56
C TRP A 82 -3.21 12.92 -11.60
N THR A 83 -3.96 12.46 -10.61
CA THR A 83 -4.12 13.17 -9.34
C THR A 83 -3.02 12.71 -8.37
N ALA A 84 -2.60 13.58 -7.44
CA ALA A 84 -1.60 13.23 -6.44
C ALA A 84 -2.05 12.04 -5.57
N GLU A 85 -3.33 12.02 -5.18
CA GLU A 85 -3.94 10.94 -4.42
C GLU A 85 -3.91 9.60 -5.17
N ARG A 86 -4.34 9.57 -6.44
CA ARG A 86 -4.38 8.32 -7.21
C ARG A 86 -2.98 7.81 -7.52
N PHE A 87 -2.04 8.71 -7.83
CA PHE A 87 -0.65 8.34 -8.02
C PHE A 87 -0.04 7.79 -6.73
N GLY A 88 -0.26 8.46 -5.59
CA GLY A 88 0.21 8.02 -4.28
C GLY A 88 -0.33 6.65 -3.89
N TYR A 89 -1.62 6.39 -4.13
CA TYR A 89 -2.23 5.07 -3.95
C TYR A 89 -1.53 4.01 -4.82
N VAL A 90 -1.45 4.23 -6.14
CA VAL A 90 -0.85 3.25 -7.07
C VAL A 90 0.61 2.98 -6.71
N ALA A 91 1.40 4.02 -6.42
CA ALA A 91 2.80 3.89 -6.04
C ALA A 91 2.94 3.13 -4.71
N GLY A 92 2.22 3.55 -3.67
CA GLY A 92 2.26 2.94 -2.35
C GLY A 92 1.85 1.47 -2.38
N THR A 93 0.70 1.16 -2.99
CA THR A 93 0.21 -0.21 -3.15
C THR A 93 1.16 -1.06 -3.98
N SER A 94 1.71 -0.54 -5.08
CA SER A 94 2.63 -1.29 -5.94
C SER A 94 3.93 -1.65 -5.20
N PHE A 95 4.56 -0.71 -4.51
CA PHE A 95 5.81 -0.99 -3.79
C PHE A 95 5.61 -1.87 -2.54
N PHE A 96 4.49 -1.68 -1.84
CA PHE A 96 4.10 -2.56 -0.74
C PHE A 96 3.93 -4.01 -1.22
N LEU A 97 3.10 -4.23 -2.24
CA LEU A 97 2.87 -5.56 -2.81
C LEU A 97 4.11 -6.12 -3.52
N LEU A 98 4.97 -5.27 -4.08
CA LEU A 98 6.25 -5.71 -4.66
C LEU A 98 7.14 -6.32 -3.58
N SER A 99 7.21 -5.67 -2.41
CA SER A 99 7.98 -6.16 -1.26
C SER A 99 7.42 -7.50 -0.76
N TYR A 100 6.09 -7.64 -0.76
CA TYR A 100 5.40 -8.90 -0.48
C TYR A 100 5.84 -10.02 -1.45
N VAL A 101 5.74 -9.77 -2.76
CA VAL A 101 6.11 -10.77 -3.78
C VAL A 101 7.61 -11.07 -3.75
N ALA A 102 8.46 -10.07 -3.48
CA ALA A 102 9.91 -10.26 -3.39
C ALA A 102 10.28 -11.15 -2.20
N PHE A 103 9.67 -10.93 -1.03
CA PHE A 103 9.86 -11.81 0.10
C PHE A 103 9.38 -13.23 -0.22
N GLU A 104 8.20 -13.38 -0.85
CA GLU A 104 7.67 -14.70 -1.21
C GLU A 104 8.68 -15.49 -2.07
N ARG A 105 9.32 -14.80 -3.02
CA ARG A 105 10.33 -15.39 -3.91
C ARG A 105 11.65 -15.71 -3.21
N GLN A 106 12.05 -14.93 -2.21
CA GLN A 106 13.31 -15.13 -1.48
C GLN A 106 13.20 -16.21 -0.39
N ASN A 107 12.02 -16.41 0.17
CA ASN A 107 11.78 -17.36 1.27
C ASN A 107 10.74 -18.43 0.91
N PRO A 108 10.92 -19.18 -0.21
CA PRO A 108 9.88 -20.06 -0.74
C PRO A 108 9.48 -21.17 0.23
N GLU A 109 10.44 -21.75 0.96
CA GLU A 109 10.19 -22.82 1.94
C GLU A 109 9.38 -22.33 3.15
N MET A 110 9.66 -21.11 3.59
CA MET A 110 8.94 -20.50 4.72
C MET A 110 7.49 -20.19 4.34
N ILE A 111 7.28 -19.63 3.14
CA ILE A 111 5.94 -19.39 2.62
C ILE A 111 5.18 -20.70 2.41
N LYS A 112 5.86 -21.72 1.89
CA LYS A 112 5.28 -23.05 1.69
C LYS A 112 4.75 -23.64 2.99
N GLN A 113 5.42 -23.45 4.12
CA GLN A 113 4.91 -23.92 5.43
C GLN A 113 3.59 -23.25 5.82
N PHE A 114 3.43 -21.94 5.59
CA PHE A 114 2.16 -21.25 5.83
C PHE A 114 1.09 -21.69 4.84
N ASP A 115 1.43 -21.82 3.55
CA ASP A 115 0.47 -22.23 2.53
C ASP A 115 -0.02 -23.67 2.76
N ASP A 116 0.88 -24.58 3.14
CA ASP A 116 0.56 -25.95 3.52
C ASP A 116 -0.34 -25.97 4.77
N ALA A 117 -0.03 -25.17 5.81
CA ALA A 117 -0.87 -25.04 7.01
C ALA A 117 -2.27 -24.47 6.70
N ILE A 118 -2.37 -23.48 5.80
CA ILE A 118 -3.65 -22.93 5.33
C ILE A 118 -4.42 -23.99 4.53
N ALA A 119 -3.75 -24.78 3.70
CA ALA A 119 -4.39 -25.87 2.96
C ALA A 119 -4.92 -26.96 3.90
N GLU A 120 -4.15 -27.34 4.93
CA GLU A 120 -4.57 -28.25 5.98
C GLU A 120 -5.77 -27.71 6.76
N ALA A 121 -5.76 -26.43 7.14
CA ALA A 121 -6.89 -25.74 7.76
C ALA A 121 -8.16 -25.83 6.90
N ARG A 122 -8.02 -25.59 5.59
CA ARG A 122 -9.13 -25.70 4.63
C ARG A 122 -9.67 -27.12 4.54
N ALA A 123 -8.79 -28.13 4.56
CA ALA A 123 -9.16 -29.54 4.47
C ALA A 123 -9.69 -30.13 5.80
N ALA A 124 -9.39 -29.51 6.94
CA ALA A 124 -9.77 -30.00 8.25
C ALA A 124 -11.28 -30.10 8.45
N ALA A 125 -11.72 -31.16 9.13
CA ALA A 125 -13.10 -31.36 9.53
C ALA A 125 -13.40 -30.56 10.82
N MET A 126 -13.66 -29.26 10.64
CA MET A 126 -13.98 -28.31 11.72
C MET A 126 -15.14 -27.39 11.30
N PRO A 127 -15.85 -26.76 12.26
CA PRO A 127 -16.89 -25.77 11.98
C PRO A 127 -16.39 -24.64 11.06
N ALA A 128 -17.26 -24.16 10.16
CA ALA A 128 -16.87 -23.18 9.14
C ALA A 128 -16.35 -21.86 9.71
N ALA A 129 -16.90 -21.40 10.84
CA ALA A 129 -16.46 -20.17 11.50
C ALA A 129 -15.04 -20.33 12.09
N GLU A 130 -14.79 -21.44 12.78
CA GLU A 130 -13.48 -21.78 13.37
C GLU A 130 -12.41 -21.95 12.28
N LYS A 131 -12.77 -22.58 11.15
CA LYS A 131 -11.93 -22.67 9.97
C LYS A 131 -11.54 -21.31 9.40
N ALA A 132 -12.52 -20.42 9.26
CA ALA A 132 -12.28 -19.08 8.73
C ALA A 132 -11.38 -18.27 9.66
N GLU A 133 -11.58 -18.36 10.96
CA GLU A 133 -10.74 -17.70 11.96
C GLU A 133 -9.30 -18.25 11.97
N MET A 134 -9.14 -19.57 11.88
CA MET A 134 -7.81 -20.20 11.83
C MET A 134 -7.04 -19.83 10.56
N ILE A 135 -7.69 -19.85 9.39
CA ILE A 135 -7.09 -19.42 8.12
C ILE A 135 -6.68 -17.94 8.22
N LYS A 136 -7.58 -17.09 8.73
CA LYS A 136 -7.30 -15.67 8.91
C LYS A 136 -6.09 -15.44 9.82
N SER A 137 -5.99 -16.16 10.95
CA SER A 137 -4.85 -16.05 11.86
C SER A 137 -3.53 -16.47 11.21
N LEU A 138 -3.53 -17.55 10.41
CA LEU A 138 -2.35 -17.98 9.65
C LEU A 138 -1.95 -16.96 8.57
N GLU A 139 -2.92 -16.36 7.89
CA GLU A 139 -2.70 -15.26 6.94
C GLU A 139 -2.12 -14.02 7.64
N GLU A 140 -2.66 -13.62 8.78
CA GLU A 140 -2.15 -12.50 9.59
C GLU A 140 -0.75 -12.76 10.15
N ALA A 141 -0.45 -13.99 10.57
CA ALA A 141 0.87 -14.40 11.03
C ALA A 141 1.91 -14.38 9.90
N LYS A 142 1.54 -14.91 8.72
CA LYS A 142 2.34 -14.81 7.50
C LYS A 142 2.64 -13.34 7.21
N MET A 143 1.64 -12.46 7.25
CA MET A 143 1.81 -11.02 7.00
C MET A 143 2.69 -10.32 8.05
N SER A 144 2.54 -10.64 9.33
CA SER A 144 3.35 -10.06 10.40
C SER A 144 4.82 -10.44 10.27
N MET A 145 5.10 -11.68 9.85
CA MET A 145 6.45 -12.17 9.59
C MET A 145 7.13 -11.45 8.42
N LEU A 146 6.36 -10.95 7.46
CA LEU A 146 6.86 -10.11 6.36
C LEU A 146 7.28 -8.70 6.80
N ALA A 147 7.30 -8.42 8.11
CA ALA A 147 7.48 -7.10 8.69
C ALA A 147 6.50 -6.06 8.11
N MET A 148 5.35 -6.53 7.62
CA MET A 148 4.28 -5.67 7.18
C MET A 148 3.51 -5.21 8.42
N PRO A 149 3.11 -3.93 8.49
CA PRO A 149 2.43 -3.41 9.67
C PRO A 149 1.16 -4.21 9.91
N ALA A 150 1.19 -5.11 10.91
CA ALA A 150 0.01 -5.82 11.39
C ALA A 150 -0.98 -4.77 11.91
N GLY A 151 -1.97 -4.46 11.08
CA GLY A 151 -3.05 -3.55 11.40
C GLY A 151 -4.34 -4.19 10.93
N GLU A 152 -5.43 -3.91 11.64
CA GLU A 152 -6.77 -4.51 11.47
C GLU A 152 -7.39 -4.37 10.06
N ASN A 153 -6.68 -3.81 9.08
CA ASN A 153 -7.13 -3.55 7.71
C ASN A 153 -6.14 -3.96 6.60
N LEU A 154 -5.19 -4.86 6.87
CA LEU A 154 -4.37 -5.49 5.80
C LEU A 154 -5.20 -6.52 5.01
N ASN A 155 -6.29 -6.08 4.40
CA ASN A 155 -6.99 -6.88 3.41
C ASN A 155 -6.20 -6.81 2.10
N LEU A 156 -5.31 -7.78 1.87
CA LEU A 156 -4.60 -7.92 0.61
C LEU A 156 -5.62 -8.08 -0.52
N ASN A 157 -5.68 -7.09 -1.41
CA ASN A 157 -6.52 -7.19 -2.58
C ASN A 157 -5.89 -8.19 -3.57
N GLU A 158 -6.47 -9.39 -3.66
CA GLU A 158 -6.01 -10.45 -4.56
C GLU A 158 -5.92 -10.02 -6.04
N GLY A 159 -6.78 -9.10 -6.46
CA GLY A 159 -6.74 -8.52 -7.81
C GLY A 159 -5.47 -7.71 -8.02
N GLU A 160 -5.14 -6.82 -7.09
CA GLU A 160 -3.94 -5.98 -7.17
C GLU A 160 -2.66 -6.80 -6.99
N LEU A 161 -2.67 -7.78 -6.09
CA LEU A 161 -1.55 -8.71 -5.90
C LEU A 161 -1.25 -9.48 -7.19
N ARG A 162 -2.29 -9.95 -7.90
CA ARG A 162 -2.12 -10.61 -9.21
C ARG A 162 -1.50 -9.68 -10.25
N LEU A 163 -1.90 -8.41 -10.29
CA LEU A 163 -1.33 -7.42 -11.19
C LEU A 163 0.17 -7.20 -10.91
N VAL A 164 0.54 -7.06 -9.63
CA VAL A 164 1.93 -6.87 -9.21
C VAL A 164 2.78 -8.09 -9.51
N ARG A 165 2.27 -9.31 -9.26
CA ARG A 165 2.93 -10.57 -9.67
C ARG A 165 3.20 -10.60 -11.19
N ALA A 166 2.21 -10.19 -12.00
CA ALA A 166 2.34 -10.17 -13.45
C ALA A 166 3.34 -9.13 -13.99
N LYS A 167 3.60 -8.05 -13.22
CA LYS A 167 4.53 -6.97 -13.59
C LYS A 167 5.81 -6.96 -12.74
N TYR A 168 6.08 -8.03 -11.98
CA TYR A 168 7.14 -8.06 -10.97
C TYR A 168 8.50 -7.58 -11.47
N ASP A 169 8.98 -8.10 -12.60
CA ASP A 169 10.32 -7.76 -13.11
C ASP A 169 10.42 -6.28 -13.54
N ALA A 170 9.33 -5.71 -14.06
CA ALA A 170 9.28 -4.29 -14.41
C ALA A 170 9.26 -3.41 -13.16
N LEU A 171 8.53 -3.84 -12.12
CA LEU A 171 8.47 -3.18 -10.83
C LEU A 171 9.81 -3.23 -10.09
N MET A 172 10.51 -4.36 -10.10
CA MET A 172 11.86 -4.49 -9.53
C MET A 172 12.87 -3.57 -10.21
N ARG A 173 12.79 -3.42 -11.54
CA ARG A 173 13.65 -2.50 -12.29
C ARG A 173 13.46 -1.06 -11.86
N ILE A 174 12.21 -0.60 -11.71
CA ILE A 174 11.94 0.78 -11.31
C ILE A 174 12.17 1.03 -9.81
N ALA A 175 12.15 -0.03 -8.99
CA ALA A 175 12.48 0.01 -7.57
C ALA A 175 14.01 0.00 -7.29
N GLY A 176 14.85 -0.07 -8.32
CA GLY A 176 16.32 -0.09 -8.17
C GLY A 176 16.89 -1.43 -7.70
N ALA A 177 16.09 -2.51 -7.71
CA ALA A 177 16.47 -3.82 -7.18
C ALA A 177 16.90 -4.84 -8.27
N SER A 178 17.01 -4.40 -9.53
CA SER A 178 17.72 -5.16 -10.56
C SER A 178 19.21 -4.85 -10.45
N GLY A 179 19.94 -5.73 -9.76
CA GLY A 179 21.39 -5.69 -9.65
C GLY A 179 22.08 -5.79 -11.01
N ASP A 180 23.16 -5.02 -11.11
CA ASP A 180 24.37 -5.45 -11.81
C ASP A 180 25.09 -6.53 -10.97
#